data_AF-A0AB32XB14-F1
#
_entry.id   AF-A0AB32XB14-F1
#
_cell.length_a   1.000
_cell.length_b   1.000
_cell.length_c   1.000
_cell.angle_alpha   90.00
_cell.angle_beta   90.00
_cell.angle_gamma   90.00
#
_symmetry.space_group_name_H-M   'P 1'
#
loop_
_entity.id
_entity.type
_entity.pdbx_description
1 polymer ?
#
loop_
_entity_poly.entity_id
_entity_poly.type
_entity_poly.pdbx_seq_one_letter_code
_entity_poly.pdbx_strand_id
1 'polypeptide(L)'
;MNLTFNDYFMGLISHKDQNSVLHNIFKMEKVNEQAYKKTIGGGNKSNILKNIFKPKNKSQHILSIMKPELAQIIKEDFLKSQSKNWFKDYYSKNTYYKYKKQAVEEFLYHYFNE
;
A
#
# COMPACT_ATOMS: atom_id res chain seq x y z
N MET A 1 1.94 16.39 22.50
CA MET A 1 0.93 16.72 21.45
C MET A 1 0.88 15.51 20.53
N ASN A 2 -0.21 14.75 20.50
CA ASN A 2 -0.31 13.56 19.64
C ASN A 2 -0.63 14.03 18.22
N LEU A 3 0.41 14.27 17.42
CA LEU A 3 0.27 14.51 15.99
C LEU A 3 -0.40 13.27 15.37
N THR A 4 -1.62 13.43 14.86
CA THR A 4 -2.27 12.39 14.08
C THR A 4 -1.80 12.50 12.63
N PHE A 5 -1.89 11.43 11.83
CA PHE A 5 -1.55 11.48 10.41
C PHE A 5 -2.36 12.57 9.66
N ASN A 6 -3.60 12.80 10.09
CA ASN A 6 -4.49 13.84 9.57
C ASN A 6 -3.98 15.26 9.84
N ASP A 7 -3.17 15.49 10.88
CA ASP A 7 -2.58 16.80 11.19
C ASP A 7 -1.34 17.11 10.31
N TYR A 8 -0.90 16.15 9.49
CA TYR A 8 0.18 16.32 8.52
C TYR A 8 -0.37 16.52 7.09
N PHE A 9 0.33 16.08 6.04
CA PHE A 9 -0.14 16.33 4.66
C PHE A 9 -1.40 15.55 4.28
N MET A 10 -1.81 14.52 5.04
CA MET A 10 -3.07 13.82 4.77
C MET A 10 -4.29 14.75 4.90
N GLY A 11 -4.28 15.71 5.83
CA GLY A 11 -5.33 16.70 5.96
C GLY A 11 -5.43 17.68 4.78
N LEU A 12 -4.37 17.77 3.96
CA LEU A 12 -4.27 18.68 2.81
C LEU A 12 -4.82 18.09 1.51
N ILE A 13 -5.11 16.79 1.50
CA ILE A 13 -5.63 16.07 0.32
C ILE A 13 -6.92 15.35 0.65
N SER A 14 -7.84 15.30 -0.31
CA SER A 14 -9.14 14.65 -0.08
C SER A 14 -8.98 13.15 0.15
N HIS A 15 -9.88 12.56 0.95
CA HIS A 15 -9.93 11.10 1.14
C HIS A 15 -10.00 10.33 -0.18
N LYS A 16 -10.72 10.87 -1.17
CA LYS A 16 -10.81 10.28 -2.51
C LYS A 16 -9.45 10.25 -3.20
N ASP A 17 -8.70 11.34 -3.12
CA ASP A 17 -7.38 11.45 -3.75
C ASP A 17 -6.36 10.56 -3.04
N GLN A 18 -6.41 10.47 -1.71
CA GLN A 18 -5.60 9.53 -0.94
C GLN A 18 -5.80 8.09 -1.42
N ASN A 19 -7.06 7.65 -1.57
CA ASN A 19 -7.39 6.32 -2.09
C ASN A 19 -6.86 6.12 -3.53
N SER A 20 -6.93 7.15 -4.37
CA SER A 20 -6.42 7.11 -5.75
C SER A 20 -4.89 6.98 -5.79
N VAL A 21 -4.17 7.76 -4.98
CA VAL A 21 -2.71 7.68 -4.84
C VAL A 21 -2.30 6.28 -4.39
N LEU A 22 -2.95 5.72 -3.38
CA LEU A 22 -2.67 4.38 -2.90
C LEU A 22 -2.87 3.32 -3.98
N HIS A 23 -3.97 3.39 -4.73
CA HIS A 23 -4.22 2.49 -5.85
C HIS A 23 -3.13 2.59 -6.93
N ASN A 24 -2.70 3.81 -7.24
CA ASN A 24 -1.65 4.06 -8.23
C ASN A 24 -0.29 3.55 -7.75
N ILE A 25 0.05 3.67 -6.46
CA ILE A 25 1.27 3.09 -5.88
C ILE A 25 1.32 1.58 -6.16
N PHE A 26 0.28 0.83 -5.78
CA PHE A 26 0.24 -0.61 -5.99
C PHE A 26 0.29 -0.99 -7.47
N LYS A 27 -0.41 -0.23 -8.32
CA LYS A 27 -0.35 -0.43 -9.77
C LYS A 27 1.07 -0.25 -10.30
N MET A 28 1.76 0.81 -9.89
CA MET A 28 3.13 1.12 -10.32
C MET A 28 4.13 0.08 -9.83
N GLU A 29 4.04 -0.36 -8.58
CA GLU A 29 4.90 -1.43 -8.05
C GLU A 29 4.69 -2.74 -8.82
N LYS A 30 3.44 -3.11 -9.12
CA LYS A 30 3.13 -4.30 -9.94
C LYS A 30 3.71 -4.20 -11.34
N VAL A 31 3.56 -3.05 -12.00
CA VAL A 31 4.13 -2.81 -13.33
C VAL A 31 5.66 -2.88 -13.29
N ASN A 32 6.29 -2.32 -12.26
CA ASN A 32 7.74 -2.38 -12.07
C ASN A 32 8.23 -3.83 -11.89
N GLU A 33 7.53 -4.62 -11.08
CA GLU A 33 7.86 -6.05 -10.91
C GLU A 33 7.73 -6.85 -12.21
N GLN A 34 6.69 -6.57 -13.00
CA GLN A 34 6.51 -7.20 -14.32
C GLN A 34 7.61 -6.79 -15.31
N ALA A 35 7.99 -5.52 -15.34
CA ALA A 35 9.08 -5.01 -16.17
C ALA A 35 10.41 -5.69 -15.79
N TYR A 36 10.71 -5.82 -14.49
CA TYR A 36 11.87 -6.55 -14.01
C TYR A 36 11.87 -8.02 -14.46
N LYS A 37 10.76 -8.75 -14.24
CA LYS A 37 10.66 -10.16 -14.67
C LYS A 37 10.91 -10.34 -16.17
N LYS A 38 10.35 -9.47 -17.01
CA LYS A 38 10.58 -9.48 -18.47
C LYS A 38 12.04 -9.22 -18.83
N THR A 39 12.69 -8.26 -18.16
CA THR A 39 14.08 -7.88 -18.47
C THR A 39 15.12 -8.89 -17.98
N ILE A 40 14.79 -9.70 -16.98
CA ILE A 40 15.64 -10.76 -16.43
C ILE A 40 15.41 -12.12 -17.11
N GLY A 41 14.17 -12.43 -17.53
CA GLY A 41 13.84 -13.70 -18.18
C GLY A 41 14.41 -13.89 -19.60
N GLY A 42 14.91 -12.81 -20.22
CA GLY A 42 15.34 -12.80 -21.62
C GLY A 42 16.85 -12.90 -21.90
N GLY A 43 17.74 -13.08 -20.92
CA GLY A 43 19.17 -13.21 -21.22
C GLY A 43 20.12 -13.46 -20.04
N ASN A 44 21.36 -13.87 -20.37
CA ASN A 44 22.50 -14.09 -19.48
C ASN A 44 22.99 -12.78 -18.81
N LYS A 45 22.12 -12.06 -18.10
CA LYS A 45 22.52 -10.93 -17.26
C LYS A 45 23.19 -11.47 -15.99
N SER A 46 24.35 -10.90 -15.65
CA SER A 46 25.08 -11.27 -14.43
C SER A 46 24.19 -11.13 -13.19
N ASN A 47 24.39 -12.01 -12.20
CA ASN A 47 23.64 -11.98 -10.94
C ASN A 47 23.74 -10.63 -10.22
N ILE A 48 24.81 -9.87 -10.48
CA ILE A 48 25.03 -8.51 -9.96
C ILE A 48 23.96 -7.54 -10.49
N LEU A 49 23.71 -7.53 -11.81
CA LEU A 49 22.68 -6.66 -12.41
C LEU A 49 21.27 -7.06 -11.94
N LYS A 50 21.02 -8.36 -11.74
CA LYS A 50 19.75 -8.85 -11.18
C LYS A 50 19.49 -8.28 -9.79
N ASN A 51 20.52 -8.20 -8.95
CA ASN A 51 20.39 -7.66 -7.59
C ASN A 51 20.25 -6.14 -7.58
N ILE A 52 21.02 -5.41 -8.40
CA ILE A 52 20.98 -3.94 -8.47
C ILE A 52 19.60 -3.44 -8.92
N PHE A 53 19.02 -4.07 -9.95
CA PHE A 53 17.76 -3.63 -10.53
C PHE A 53 16.53 -4.30 -9.93
N LYS A 54 16.68 -5.14 -8.89
CA LYS A 54 15.53 -5.79 -8.25
C LYS A 54 14.62 -4.71 -7.66
N PRO A 55 13.33 -4.65 -8.07
CA PRO A 55 12.39 -3.71 -7.49
C PRO A 55 12.32 -3.90 -5.97
N LYS A 56 12.50 -2.81 -5.22
CA LYS A 56 12.19 -2.79 -3.81
C LYS A 56 10.67 -2.68 -3.68
N ASN A 57 10.05 -3.67 -3.04
CA ASN A 57 8.62 -3.61 -2.74
C ASN A 57 8.44 -2.85 -1.43
N LYS A 58 8.30 -1.52 -1.55
CA LYS A 58 8.21 -0.65 -0.38
C LYS A 58 6.90 -0.88 0.37
N SER A 59 5.82 -1.15 -0.35
CA SER A 59 4.53 -1.49 0.24
C SER A 59 4.59 -2.70 1.17
N GLN A 60 5.33 -3.75 0.82
CA GLN A 60 5.47 -4.93 1.69
C GLN A 60 6.12 -4.58 3.03
N HIS A 61 7.13 -3.72 3.01
CA HIS A 61 7.76 -3.25 4.23
C HIS A 61 6.78 -2.43 5.08
N ILE A 62 6.07 -1.48 4.48
CA ILE A 62 5.08 -0.65 5.17
C ILE A 62 3.98 -1.49 5.81
N LEU A 63 3.45 -2.49 5.07
CA LEU A 63 2.46 -3.43 5.58
C LEU A 63 2.95 -4.28 6.76
N SER A 64 4.26 -4.37 6.99
CA SER A 64 4.86 -5.11 8.11
C SER A 64 5.05 -4.29 9.38
N ILE A 65 5.08 -2.96 9.27
CA ILE A 65 5.34 -2.04 10.39
C ILE A 65 4.07 -1.32 10.86
N MET A 66 3.07 -1.21 10.00
CA MET A 66 1.78 -0.63 10.35
C MET A 66 0.96 -1.54 11.27
N LYS A 67 -0.06 -0.98 11.90
CA LYS A 67 -0.97 -1.74 12.77
C LYS A 67 -1.62 -2.91 12.01
N PRO A 68 -1.64 -4.14 12.57
CA PRO A 68 -2.13 -5.33 11.87
C PRO A 68 -3.56 -5.20 11.33
N GLU A 69 -4.46 -4.56 12.07
CA GLU A 69 -5.86 -4.35 11.69
C GLU A 69 -5.98 -3.43 10.47
N LEU A 70 -5.12 -2.41 10.41
CA LEU A 70 -5.07 -1.46 9.30
C LEU A 70 -4.40 -2.09 8.07
N ALA A 71 -3.33 -2.87 8.28
CA ALA A 71 -2.69 -3.67 7.24
C ALA A 71 -3.66 -4.63 6.57
N GLN A 72 -4.54 -5.26 7.37
CA GLN A 72 -5.58 -6.14 6.84
C GLN A 72 -6.50 -5.38 5.89
N ILE A 73 -6.97 -4.19 6.27
CA ILE A 73 -7.83 -3.39 5.38
C ILE A 73 -7.11 -3.06 4.06
N ILE A 74 -5.85 -2.62 4.11
CA ILE A 74 -5.10 -2.34 2.88
C ILE A 74 -4.99 -3.59 2.00
N LYS A 75 -4.67 -4.74 2.60
CA LYS A 75 -4.56 -6.02 1.88
C LYS A 75 -5.88 -6.42 1.22
N GLU A 76 -7.00 -6.30 1.93
CA GLU A 76 -8.30 -6.74 1.43
C GLU A 76 -8.92 -5.78 0.41
N ASP A 77 -8.79 -4.47 0.63
CA ASP A 77 -9.44 -3.46 -0.23
C ASP A 77 -8.63 -3.11 -1.49
N PHE A 78 -7.29 -3.18 -1.42
CA PHE A 78 -6.43 -2.64 -2.48
C PHE A 78 -5.56 -3.69 -3.16
N LEU A 79 -5.16 -4.75 -2.44
CA LEU A 79 -4.30 -5.81 -3.00
C LEU A 79 -5.11 -7.03 -3.47
N LYS A 80 -6.14 -7.40 -2.73
CA LYS A 80 -7.00 -8.54 -3.05
C LYS A 80 -8.23 -8.09 -3.82
N SER A 81 -8.75 -9.00 -4.64
CA SER A 81 -10.00 -8.79 -5.38
C SER A 81 -11.19 -9.34 -4.58
N GLN A 82 -11.26 -9.02 -3.28
CA GLN A 82 -12.31 -9.54 -2.40
C GLN A 82 -13.68 -8.89 -2.68
N SER A 83 -14.74 -9.53 -2.17
CA SER A 83 -16.09 -8.98 -2.25
C SER A 83 -16.16 -7.63 -1.54
N LYS A 84 -16.99 -6.71 -2.04
CA LYS A 84 -17.21 -5.38 -1.43
C LYS A 84 -17.65 -5.42 0.04
N ASN A 85 -18.03 -6.58 0.58
CA ASN A 85 -18.62 -6.76 1.90
C ASN A 85 -17.76 -7.63 2.84
N TRP A 86 -16.51 -7.96 2.50
CA TRP A 86 -15.65 -8.80 3.34
C TRP A 86 -15.53 -8.32 4.79
N PHE A 87 -15.61 -7.00 4.99
CA PHE A 87 -15.49 -6.39 6.32
C PHE A 87 -16.61 -6.78 7.28
N LYS A 88 -17.76 -7.26 6.79
CA LYS A 88 -18.92 -7.58 7.64
C LYS A 88 -18.64 -8.73 8.61
N ASP A 89 -17.66 -9.57 8.31
CA ASP A 89 -17.29 -10.70 9.16
C ASP A 89 -16.39 -10.27 10.34
N TYR A 90 -15.84 -9.05 10.30
CA TYR A 90 -14.84 -8.56 11.26
C TYR A 90 -15.24 -7.26 11.94
N TYR A 91 -16.00 -6.40 11.27
CA TYR A 91 -16.24 -5.02 11.69
C TYR A 91 -17.68 -4.59 11.45
N SER A 92 -18.18 -3.73 12.35
CA SER A 92 -19.34 -2.91 12.04
C SER A 92 -19.04 -1.97 10.85
N LYS A 93 -20.05 -1.55 10.11
CA LYS A 93 -19.90 -0.60 8.99
C LYS A 93 -19.13 0.66 9.41
N ASN A 94 -19.49 1.25 10.55
CA ASN A 94 -18.87 2.48 11.04
C ASN A 94 -17.40 2.26 11.43
N THR A 95 -17.11 1.15 12.12
CA THR A 95 -15.73 0.77 12.49
C THR A 95 -14.88 0.58 11.24
N TYR A 96 -15.40 -0.12 10.24
CA TYR A 96 -14.71 -0.35 8.98
C TYR A 96 -14.34 0.94 8.25
N TYR A 97 -15.28 1.87 8.05
CA TYR A 97 -14.95 3.12 7.36
C TYR A 97 -13.97 4.00 8.13
N LYS A 98 -14.06 4.00 9.48
CA LYS A 98 -13.07 4.67 10.33
C LYS A 98 -11.68 4.07 10.16
N TYR A 99 -11.57 2.74 10.25
CA TYR A 99 -10.29 2.05 10.11
C TYR A 99 -9.74 2.14 8.69
N LYS A 100 -10.60 2.10 7.67
CA LYS A 100 -10.17 2.31 6.28
C LYS A 100 -9.51 3.67 6.09
N LYS A 101 -10.12 4.73 6.62
CA LYS A 101 -9.52 6.06 6.61
C LYS A 101 -8.15 6.03 7.29
N GLN A 102 -8.06 5.50 8.51
CA GLN A 102 -6.81 5.41 9.26
C GLN A 102 -5.75 4.58 8.54
N ALA A 103 -6.14 3.48 7.89
CA ALA A 103 -5.24 2.59 7.17
C ALA A 103 -4.62 3.29 5.96
N VAL A 104 -5.41 4.06 5.20
CA VAL A 104 -4.91 4.84 4.07
C VAL A 104 -3.96 5.95 4.55
N GLU A 105 -4.33 6.68 5.60
CA GLU A 105 -3.49 7.74 6.16
C GLU A 105 -2.16 7.21 6.70
N GLU A 106 -2.18 6.12 7.48
CA GLU A 106 -1.00 5.45 8.03
C GLU A 106 -0.11 4.91 6.90
N PHE A 107 -0.71 4.22 5.91
CA PHE A 107 0.05 3.69 4.78
C PHE A 107 0.80 4.79 4.04
N LEU A 108 0.09 5.85 3.64
CA LEU A 108 0.69 6.92 2.84
C LEU A 108 1.73 7.68 3.67
N TYR A 109 1.50 7.90 4.96
CA TYR A 109 2.51 8.50 5.82
C TYR A 109 3.83 7.71 5.78
N HIS A 110 3.80 6.40 6.05
CA HIS A 110 5.00 5.57 6.00
C HIS A 110 5.58 5.50 4.57
N TYR A 111 4.73 5.47 3.55
CA TYR A 111 5.19 5.43 2.15
C TYR A 111 6.01 6.65 1.73
N PHE A 112 5.73 7.83 2.27
CA PHE A 112 6.46 9.04 1.89
C PHE A 112 7.58 9.41 2.86
N ASN A 113 7.58 8.89 4.09
CA ASN A 113 8.51 9.32 5.14
C ASN A 113 9.51 8.25 5.61
N GLU A 114 9.34 6.98 5.22
CA GLU A 114 10.30 5.89 5.52
C GLU A 114 10.93 5.32 4.24
#